data_AF-W8RNN6-F1
#
_entry.id   AF-W8RNN6-F1
#
_cell.length_a   1.000
_cell.length_b   1.000
_cell.length_c   1.000
_cell.angle_alpha   90.00
_cell.angle_beta   90.00
_cell.angle_gamma   90.00
#
_symmetry.space_group_name_H-M   'P 1'
#
loop_
_entity.id
_entity.type
_entity.pdbx_description
1 polymer ?
#
loop_
_entity_poly.entity_id
_entity_poly.type
_entity_poly.pdbx_seq_one_letter_code
_entity_poly.pdbx_strand_id
1 'polypeptide(L)'
;MMGNRGILHDAQRRLGTARWRHKAWVCCALSFKGRQRKVMTPGTYTELFFLDEAVAMAAGHRPCAECRRADYTRFARAWATAAGQPARAPGMDAALHAARITPRTRDQLRHRADWADLPDGAFALDGGHACLVHGRTLYPFTVSGYGKPRARPATGRALICTPAPMVDVLRAGYGPRLHPSMGGA
;
A
#
# COMPACT_ATOMS: atom_id res chain seq x y z
N MET A 1 -0.53 -10.50 -3.28
CA MET A 1 -1.37 -10.12 -2.11
C MET A 1 -2.77 -9.73 -2.57
N MET A 2 -3.83 -9.91 -1.77
CA MET A 2 -5.18 -9.42 -2.10
C MET A 2 -5.51 -8.17 -1.29
N GLY A 3 -6.50 -7.38 -1.66
CA GLY A 3 -7.10 -6.36 -0.80
C GLY A 3 -8.51 -5.99 -1.23
N ASN A 4 -9.12 -5.05 -0.51
CA ASN A 4 -10.46 -4.59 -0.82
C ASN A 4 -10.66 -3.10 -0.53
N ARG A 5 -11.65 -2.52 -1.22
CA ARG A 5 -12.16 -1.16 -1.01
C ARG A 5 -13.69 -1.13 -0.94
N GLY A 6 -14.30 -2.28 -0.65
CA GLY A 6 -15.74 -2.50 -0.67
C GLY A 6 -16.26 -3.02 -2.00
N ILE A 7 -17.58 -2.91 -2.23
CA ILE A 7 -18.26 -3.44 -3.42
C ILE A 7 -18.16 -2.42 -4.56
N LEU A 8 -17.34 -2.73 -5.56
CA LEU A 8 -17.08 -1.87 -6.72
C LEU A 8 -17.66 -2.42 -8.02
N HIS A 9 -18.30 -3.59 -7.97
CA HIS A 9 -18.83 -4.28 -9.14
C HIS A 9 -20.34 -4.51 -9.06
N ASP A 10 -20.98 -4.64 -10.21
CA ASP A 10 -22.39 -5.01 -10.35
C ASP A 10 -22.60 -6.54 -10.33
N ALA A 11 -23.85 -6.99 -10.46
CA ALA A 11 -24.18 -8.42 -10.49
C ALA A 11 -23.55 -9.18 -11.68
N GLN A 12 -23.17 -8.47 -12.74
CA GLN A 12 -22.53 -8.97 -13.95
C GLN A 12 -21.00 -8.88 -13.88
N ARG A 13 -20.43 -8.55 -12.72
CA ARG A 13 -18.98 -8.36 -12.48
C ARG A 13 -18.34 -7.26 -13.30
N ARG A 14 -19.10 -6.22 -13.64
CA ARG A 14 -18.55 -5.02 -14.28
C ARG A 14 -18.23 -3.98 -13.21
N LEU A 15 -17.07 -3.34 -13.34
CA LEU A 15 -16.66 -2.27 -12.42
C LEU A 15 -17.53 -1.03 -12.65
N GLY A 16 -18.06 -0.46 -11.57
CA GLY A 16 -18.79 0.81 -11.61
C GLY A 16 -17.88 2.04 -11.51
N THR A 17 -18.50 3.20 -11.34
CA THR A 17 -17.80 4.49 -11.16
C THR A 17 -17.19 4.67 -9.76
N ALA A 18 -17.67 3.91 -8.77
CA ALA A 18 -17.15 3.95 -7.41
C ALA A 18 -15.70 3.41 -7.34
N ARG A 19 -14.80 4.20 -6.76
CA ARG A 19 -13.40 3.79 -6.53
C ARG A 19 -13.15 3.21 -5.13
N TRP A 20 -14.10 3.39 -4.22
CA TRP A 20 -14.18 2.79 -2.88
C TRP A 20 -15.60 2.95 -2.31
N ARG A 21 -15.94 2.15 -1.31
CA ARG A 21 -17.19 2.24 -0.52
C ARG A 21 -16.97 2.44 0.98
N HIS A 22 -15.75 2.26 1.48
CA HIS A 22 -15.41 2.49 2.88
C HIS A 22 -13.97 2.95 3.07
N LYS A 23 -13.64 3.40 4.29
CA LYS A 23 -12.30 3.88 4.68
C LYS A 23 -11.32 2.73 4.96
N ALA A 24 -11.82 1.56 5.38
CA ALA A 24 -11.04 0.38 5.76
C ALA A 24 -10.40 -0.34 4.55
N TRP A 25 -9.46 0.31 3.87
CA TRP A 25 -8.71 -0.32 2.79
C TRP A 25 -7.65 -1.22 3.40
N VAL A 26 -7.84 -2.52 3.22
CA VAL A 26 -6.97 -3.52 3.81
C VAL A 26 -6.38 -4.45 2.76
N CYS A 27 -5.18 -4.93 3.04
CA CYS A 27 -4.53 -5.97 2.27
C CYS A 27 -4.49 -7.28 3.07
N CYS A 28 -4.83 -8.37 2.39
CA CYS A 28 -5.13 -9.68 2.93
C CYS A 28 -4.14 -10.74 2.42
N ALA A 29 -3.95 -11.80 3.20
CA ALA A 29 -3.30 -13.01 2.72
C ALA A 29 -4.10 -13.67 1.59
N LEU A 30 -3.42 -14.37 0.68
CA LEU A 30 -4.07 -15.11 -0.41
C LEU A 30 -4.65 -16.45 0.07
N SER A 31 -4.08 -17.03 1.13
CA SER A 31 -4.57 -18.25 1.76
C SER A 31 -4.82 -18.00 3.24
N PHE A 32 -6.02 -18.35 3.72
CA PHE A 32 -6.40 -18.22 5.13
C PHE A 32 -7.51 -19.22 5.47
N LYS A 33 -7.25 -20.12 6.43
CA LYS A 33 -8.21 -21.11 6.95
C LYS A 33 -8.91 -21.95 5.85
N GLY A 34 -8.20 -22.27 4.76
CA GLY A 34 -8.77 -23.01 3.63
C GLY A 34 -9.92 -22.30 2.89
N ARG A 35 -10.17 -21.01 3.17
CA ARG A 35 -11.27 -20.27 2.54
C ARG A 35 -10.99 -20.09 1.05
N GLN A 36 -11.95 -20.52 0.23
CA GLN A 36 -11.98 -20.25 -1.20
C GLN A 36 -13.10 -19.26 -1.52
N ARG A 37 -12.88 -18.39 -2.51
CA ARG A 37 -13.87 -17.40 -2.94
C ARG A 37 -13.89 -17.33 -4.46
N LYS A 38 -15.07 -17.10 -5.01
CA LYS A 38 -15.22 -16.69 -6.40
C LYS A 38 -14.99 -15.18 -6.47
N VAL A 39 -14.02 -14.75 -7.28
CA VAL A 39 -13.71 -13.33 -7.47
C VAL A 39 -14.93 -12.59 -7.99
N MET A 40 -15.20 -11.42 -7.40
CA MET A 40 -16.35 -10.58 -7.74
C MET A 40 -17.67 -11.34 -7.62
N THR A 41 -17.87 -12.01 -6.48
CA THR A 41 -19.18 -12.56 -6.11
C THR A 41 -20.14 -11.39 -5.84
N PRO A 42 -21.29 -11.31 -6.53
CA PRO A 42 -22.26 -10.23 -6.33
C PRO A 42 -22.64 -10.03 -4.86
N GLY A 43 -22.77 -8.76 -4.45
CA GLY A 43 -23.10 -8.41 -3.07
C GLY A 43 -21.93 -8.54 -2.08
N THR A 44 -20.73 -8.88 -2.54
CA THR A 44 -19.52 -8.96 -1.69
C THR A 44 -18.44 -7.97 -2.14
N TYR A 45 -17.45 -7.72 -1.29
CA TYR A 45 -16.37 -6.79 -1.64
C TYR A 45 -15.63 -7.25 -2.91
N THR A 46 -15.19 -6.28 -3.73
CA THR A 46 -14.34 -6.54 -4.89
C THR A 46 -12.91 -6.87 -4.44
N GLU A 47 -12.40 -8.01 -4.85
CA GLU A 47 -10.99 -8.37 -4.68
C GLU A 47 -10.09 -7.51 -5.57
N LEU A 48 -9.06 -6.92 -4.97
CA LEU A 48 -7.95 -6.26 -5.63
C LEU A 48 -6.70 -7.11 -5.44
N PHE A 49 -5.80 -7.13 -6.41
CA PHE A 49 -4.55 -7.86 -6.31
C PHE A 49 -3.35 -6.92 -6.42
N PHE A 50 -2.38 -7.13 -5.55
CA PHE A 50 -1.13 -6.39 -5.49
C PHE A 50 0.03 -7.39 -5.63
N LEU A 51 1.10 -6.97 -6.30
CA LEU A 51 2.31 -7.78 -6.42
C LEU A 51 2.82 -8.21 -5.03
N ASP A 52 2.95 -7.24 -4.12
CA ASP A 52 3.37 -7.47 -2.74
C ASP A 52 2.70 -6.47 -1.78
N GLU A 53 3.21 -6.38 -0.55
CA GLU A 53 2.68 -5.46 0.45
C GLU A 53 3.10 -4.01 0.22
N ALA A 54 4.31 -3.76 -0.27
CA ALA A 54 4.77 -2.39 -0.53
C ALA A 54 3.90 -1.72 -1.60
N VAL A 55 3.51 -2.46 -2.64
CA VAL A 55 2.52 -2.00 -3.64
C VAL A 55 1.15 -1.75 -3.00
N ALA A 56 0.70 -2.62 -2.09
CA ALA A 56 -0.56 -2.43 -1.39
C ALA A 56 -0.54 -1.17 -0.49
N MET A 57 0.58 -0.91 0.19
CA MET A 57 0.81 0.30 0.98
C MET A 57 0.89 1.55 0.10
N ALA A 58 1.58 1.48 -1.05
CA ALA A 58 1.58 2.56 -2.04
C ALA A 58 0.16 2.92 -2.51
N ALA A 59 -0.71 1.91 -2.62
CA ALA A 59 -2.13 2.07 -2.92
C ALA A 59 -3.00 2.43 -1.70
N GLY A 60 -2.42 2.62 -0.51
CA GLY A 60 -3.07 3.06 0.73
C GLY A 60 -3.79 1.97 1.53
N HIS A 61 -3.37 0.71 1.44
CA HIS A 61 -3.94 -0.41 2.19
C HIS A 61 -3.07 -0.81 3.37
N ARG A 62 -3.65 -0.87 4.57
CA ARG A 62 -2.98 -1.41 5.76
C ARG A 62 -3.19 -2.94 5.88
N PRO A 63 -2.40 -3.66 6.68
CA PRO A 63 -2.64 -5.08 6.91
C PRO A 63 -4.05 -5.35 7.48
N CYS A 64 -4.67 -6.43 7.01
CA CYS A 64 -5.94 -6.91 7.53
C CYS A 64 -5.77 -7.51 8.93
N ALA A 65 -6.61 -7.07 9.88
CA ALA A 65 -6.58 -7.57 11.25
C ALA A 65 -7.10 -9.01 11.41
N GLU A 66 -7.70 -9.61 10.38
CA GLU A 66 -8.17 -11.01 10.44
C GLU A 66 -7.08 -11.96 9.93
N CYS A 67 -6.87 -12.01 8.61
CA CYS A 67 -5.96 -12.97 7.98
C CYS A 67 -4.48 -12.60 8.08
N ARG A 68 -4.15 -11.38 8.50
CA ARG A 68 -2.78 -10.90 8.69
C ARG A 68 -2.55 -10.34 10.09
N ARG A 69 -3.14 -10.98 11.11
CA ARG A 69 -3.11 -10.48 12.51
C ARG A 69 -1.72 -10.12 13.01
N ALA A 70 -0.70 -10.95 12.77
CA ALA A 70 0.68 -10.66 13.20
C ALA A 70 1.24 -9.39 12.54
N ASP A 71 1.03 -9.23 11.24
CA ASP A 71 1.44 -8.04 10.49
C ASP A 71 0.67 -6.80 10.94
N TYR A 72 -0.64 -6.93 11.18
CA TYR A 72 -1.46 -5.84 11.71
C TYR A 72 -0.95 -5.38 13.09
N THR A 73 -0.56 -6.29 13.98
CA THR A 73 0.00 -5.92 15.28
C THR A 73 1.33 -5.19 15.13
N ARG A 74 2.22 -5.65 14.24
CA ARG A 74 3.48 -4.95 13.93
C ARG A 74 3.22 -3.55 13.36
N PHE A 75 2.29 -3.45 12.41
CA PHE A 75 1.87 -2.19 11.82
C PHE A 75 1.29 -1.22 12.86
N ALA A 76 0.42 -1.69 13.75
CA ALA A 76 -0.19 -0.86 14.78
C ALA A 76 0.84 -0.36 15.82
N ARG A 77 1.88 -1.15 16.12
CA ARG A 77 2.99 -0.71 16.97
C ARG A 77 3.81 0.39 16.29
N ALA A 78 4.22 0.18 15.04
CA ALA A 78 4.94 1.18 14.27
C ALA A 78 4.11 2.47 14.07
N TRP A 79 2.79 2.33 13.85
CA TRP A 79 1.87 3.46 13.83
C TRP A 79 1.88 4.23 15.15
N ALA A 80 1.84 3.53 16.29
CA ALA A 80 1.86 4.19 17.59
C ALA A 80 3.16 4.96 17.82
N THR A 81 4.31 4.40 17.41
CA THR A 81 5.60 5.07 17.44
C THR A 81 5.60 6.32 16.54
N ALA A 82 5.11 6.20 15.30
CA ALA A 82 5.09 7.31 14.35
C ALA A 82 4.14 8.46 14.77
N ALA A 83 2.96 8.12 15.31
CA ALA A 83 1.95 9.09 15.70
C ALA A 83 2.09 9.59 17.15
N GLY A 84 3.02 9.04 17.93
CA GLY A 84 3.18 9.30 19.37
C GLY A 84 2.08 8.72 20.27
N GLN A 85 1.09 8.03 19.70
CA GLN A 85 -0.01 7.40 20.44
C GLN A 85 -0.64 6.24 19.66
N PRO A 86 -1.16 5.20 20.34
CA PRO A 86 -1.83 4.10 19.69
C PRO A 86 -3.14 4.53 19.04
N ALA A 87 -3.48 3.92 17.91
CA ALA A 87 -4.76 4.10 17.23
C ALA A 87 -5.44 2.75 16.99
N ARG A 88 -6.76 2.71 17.16
CA ARG A 88 -7.58 1.59 16.68
C ARG A 88 -7.71 1.65 15.16
N ALA A 89 -8.09 0.53 14.54
CA ALA A 89 -8.28 0.43 13.09
C ALA A 89 -9.10 1.57 12.46
N PRO A 90 -10.27 1.98 13.01
CA PRO A 90 -11.03 3.10 12.44
C PRO A 90 -10.27 4.44 12.44
N GLY A 91 -9.46 4.69 13.46
CA GLY A 91 -8.62 5.89 13.55
C GLY A 91 -7.52 5.89 12.50
N MET A 92 -6.83 4.75 12.33
CA MET A 92 -5.85 4.56 11.26
C MET A 92 -6.50 4.70 9.87
N ASP A 93 -7.69 4.13 9.69
CA ASP A 93 -8.44 4.20 8.43
C ASP A 93 -8.86 5.63 8.08
N ALA A 94 -9.26 6.43 9.06
CA ALA A 94 -9.59 7.84 8.87
C ALA A 94 -8.37 8.67 8.46
N ALA A 95 -7.24 8.52 9.17
CA ALA A 95 -5.99 9.20 8.84
C ALA A 95 -5.47 8.82 7.44
N LEU A 96 -5.48 7.51 7.12
CA LEU A 96 -5.09 7.03 5.79
C LEU A 96 -6.03 7.53 4.70
N HIS A 97 -7.33 7.64 4.97
CA HIS A 97 -8.29 8.13 3.99
C HIS A 97 -8.02 9.58 3.59
N ALA A 98 -7.71 10.45 4.56
CA ALA A 98 -7.34 11.84 4.31
C ALA A 98 -6.02 11.97 3.52
N ALA A 99 -5.11 11.02 3.67
CA ALA A 99 -3.76 11.08 3.09
C ALA A 99 -3.61 10.38 1.72
N ARG A 100 -4.64 9.68 1.21
CA ARG A 100 -4.50 8.84 0.00
C ARG A 100 -5.27 9.31 -1.23
N ILE A 101 -6.25 10.20 -1.07
CA ILE A 101 -7.12 10.66 -2.16
C ILE A 101 -7.27 12.18 -2.12
N THR A 102 -7.11 12.83 -3.27
CA THR A 102 -7.51 14.23 -3.46
C THR A 102 -9.04 14.32 -3.49
N PRO A 103 -9.70 15.05 -2.55
CA PRO A 103 -11.17 15.01 -2.42
C PRO A 103 -11.92 15.40 -3.70
N ARG A 104 -11.40 16.38 -4.46
CA ARG A 104 -12.04 16.94 -5.64
C ARG A 104 -11.93 16.04 -6.88
N THR A 105 -10.74 15.49 -7.14
CA THR A 105 -10.46 14.74 -8.38
C THR A 105 -10.53 13.23 -8.21
N ARG A 106 -10.50 12.75 -6.96
CA ARG A 106 -10.40 11.34 -6.59
C ARG A 106 -9.09 10.68 -7.01
N ASP A 107 -8.10 11.46 -7.42
CA ASP A 107 -6.76 10.99 -7.74
C ASP A 107 -5.98 10.60 -6.50
N GLN A 108 -4.91 9.81 -6.70
CA GLN A 108 -3.96 9.52 -5.64
C GLN A 108 -3.33 10.81 -5.14
N LEU A 109 -3.44 11.07 -3.83
CA LEU A 109 -2.74 12.17 -3.20
C LEU A 109 -1.26 11.83 -3.09
N ARG A 110 -0.41 12.66 -3.70
CA ARG A 110 1.06 12.52 -3.71
C ARG A 110 1.68 13.71 -3.00
N HIS A 111 2.83 13.47 -2.37
CA HIS A 111 3.59 14.49 -1.67
C HIS A 111 5.07 14.37 -2.02
N ARG A 112 5.88 15.37 -1.65
CA ARG A 112 7.31 15.40 -1.98
C ARG A 112 8.16 15.34 -0.72
N ALA A 113 9.24 14.57 -0.75
CA ALA A 113 10.32 14.62 0.24
C ALA A 113 11.66 14.44 -0.48
N ASP A 114 12.74 14.67 0.24
CA ASP A 114 14.07 14.49 -0.32
C ASP A 114 14.32 13.02 -0.61
N TRP A 115 15.01 12.76 -1.72
CA TRP A 115 15.40 11.41 -2.06
C TRP A 115 16.23 10.78 -0.97
N ALA A 116 16.99 11.51 -0.15
CA ALA A 116 17.78 10.94 0.96
C ALA A 116 16.91 10.41 2.12
N ASP A 117 15.71 10.95 2.32
CA ASP A 117 14.89 10.74 3.53
C ASP A 117 13.79 9.67 3.38
N LEU A 118 13.69 9.06 2.20
CA LEU A 118 12.72 8.01 1.95
C LEU A 118 13.13 6.70 2.65
N PRO A 119 12.23 6.12 3.47
CA PRO A 119 12.48 4.82 4.07
C PRO A 119 12.32 3.70 3.04
N ASP A 120 12.92 2.56 3.37
CA ASP A 120 12.70 1.31 2.64
C ASP A 120 11.22 0.93 2.62
N GLY A 121 10.74 0.39 1.50
CA GLY A 121 9.32 0.04 1.32
C GLY A 121 8.45 1.18 0.79
N ALA A 122 8.97 2.41 0.74
CA ALA A 122 8.26 3.52 0.12
C ALA A 122 8.28 3.43 -1.42
N PHE A 123 7.22 3.91 -2.06
CA PHE A 123 7.15 4.07 -3.50
C PHE A 123 7.26 5.54 -3.88
N ALA A 124 8.10 5.83 -4.87
CA ALA A 124 8.28 7.15 -5.44
C ALA A 124 8.38 7.10 -6.96
N LEU A 125 8.13 8.23 -7.62
CA LEU A 125 8.31 8.37 -9.05
C LEU A 125 9.73 8.81 -9.39
N ASP A 126 10.35 8.08 -10.30
CA ASP A 126 11.59 8.44 -10.97
C ASP A 126 11.37 8.42 -12.49
N GLY A 127 11.57 9.57 -13.16
CA GLY A 127 11.26 9.72 -14.59
C GLY A 127 9.83 9.29 -14.97
N GLY A 128 8.85 9.53 -14.11
CA GLY A 128 7.45 9.12 -14.30
C GLY A 128 7.13 7.66 -13.95
N HIS A 129 8.13 6.84 -13.66
CA HIS A 129 7.95 5.43 -13.31
C HIS A 129 7.88 5.25 -11.79
N ALA A 130 6.94 4.43 -11.33
CA ALA A 130 6.86 4.07 -9.92
C ALA A 130 8.00 3.10 -9.57
N CYS A 131 8.78 3.44 -8.56
CA CYS A 131 9.91 2.66 -8.08
C CYS A 131 9.77 2.41 -6.59
N LEU A 132 10.07 1.17 -6.16
CA LEU A 132 10.27 0.84 -4.77
C LEU A 132 11.65 1.37 -4.32
N VAL A 133 11.67 2.03 -3.17
CA VAL A 133 12.88 2.46 -2.49
C VAL A 133 13.38 1.34 -1.57
N HIS A 134 14.65 0.96 -1.71
CA HIS A 134 15.32 0.03 -0.80
C HIS A 134 16.83 0.34 -0.72
N GLY A 135 17.29 0.78 0.44
CA GLY A 135 18.63 1.29 0.65
C GLY A 135 18.98 2.42 -0.32
N ARG A 136 20.11 2.25 -1.02
CA ARG A 136 20.62 3.18 -2.05
C ARG A 136 20.11 2.86 -3.46
N THR A 137 19.08 2.01 -3.57
CA THR A 137 18.60 1.46 -4.84
C THR A 137 17.13 1.76 -5.05
N LEU A 138 16.76 1.97 -6.31
CA LEU A 138 15.40 2.01 -6.80
C LEU A 138 15.11 0.75 -7.62
N TYR A 139 13.96 0.15 -7.35
CA TYR A 139 13.46 -1.02 -8.05
C TYR A 139 12.22 -0.64 -8.87
N PRO A 140 12.34 -0.48 -10.21
CA PRO A 140 11.21 -0.12 -11.05
C PRO A 140 10.10 -1.14 -10.95
N PHE A 141 8.87 -0.70 -10.68
CA PHE A 141 7.73 -1.60 -10.54
C PHE A 141 7.10 -1.95 -11.87
N THR A 142 6.82 -3.23 -12.06
CA THR A 142 5.92 -3.75 -13.09
C THR A 142 4.89 -4.67 -12.45
N VAL A 143 3.83 -4.97 -13.18
CA VAL A 143 2.80 -5.92 -12.70
C VAL A 143 3.34 -7.35 -12.52
N SER A 144 4.45 -7.71 -13.19
CA SER A 144 5.07 -9.03 -13.10
C SER A 144 6.20 -9.11 -12.06
N GLY A 145 6.70 -7.97 -11.57
CA GLY A 145 7.79 -7.94 -10.61
C GLY A 145 8.55 -6.62 -10.58
N TYR A 146 9.64 -6.58 -9.81
CA TYR A 146 10.59 -5.48 -9.87
C TYR A 146 11.59 -5.70 -11.01
N GLY A 147 11.83 -4.63 -11.78
CA GLY A 147 12.81 -4.60 -12.86
C GLY A 147 14.24 -4.39 -12.36
N LYS A 148 15.16 -4.21 -13.32
CA LYS A 148 16.59 -4.02 -13.03
C LYS A 148 16.81 -2.85 -12.05
N PRO A 149 17.55 -3.07 -10.94
CA PRO A 149 17.82 -2.04 -9.95
C PRO A 149 18.59 -0.86 -10.56
N ARG A 150 18.31 0.34 -10.05
CA ARG A 150 18.97 1.59 -10.43
C ARG A 150 19.46 2.32 -9.19
N ALA A 151 20.48 3.15 -9.33
CA ALA A 151 20.92 4.00 -8.22
C ALA A 151 19.81 4.97 -7.81
N ARG A 152 19.55 5.07 -6.52
CA ARG A 152 18.72 6.12 -5.93
C ARG A 152 19.44 7.46 -6.04
N PRO A 153 18.78 8.53 -6.50
CA PRO A 153 19.37 9.87 -6.47
C PRO A 153 19.79 10.25 -5.05
N ALA A 154 21.00 10.79 -4.89
CA ALA A 154 21.50 11.22 -3.58
C ALA A 154 20.90 12.56 -3.13
N THR A 155 20.43 13.37 -4.09
CA THR A 155 19.90 14.72 -3.87
C THR A 155 18.61 14.94 -4.65
N GLY A 156 17.92 16.04 -4.34
CA GLY A 156 16.68 16.43 -4.98
C GLY A 156 15.44 15.77 -4.37
N ARG A 157 14.27 16.16 -4.87
CA ARG A 157 12.98 15.77 -4.31
C ARG A 157 12.27 14.71 -5.13
N ALA A 158 11.87 13.63 -4.47
CA ALA A 158 11.02 12.58 -5.03
C ALA A 158 9.55 13.00 -4.99
N LEU A 159 8.74 12.52 -5.95
CA LEU A 159 7.28 12.55 -5.84
C LEU A 159 6.79 11.19 -5.33
N ILE A 160 6.25 11.16 -4.12
CA ILE A 160 5.98 9.93 -3.37
C ILE A 160 4.56 9.44 -3.66
N CYS A 161 4.43 8.15 -3.95
CA CYS A 161 3.17 7.45 -4.16
C CYS A 161 2.58 6.89 -2.86
N THR A 162 3.44 6.45 -1.93
CA THR A 162 3.01 5.96 -0.61
C THR A 162 2.38 7.08 0.21
N PRO A 163 1.20 6.91 0.83
CA PRO A 163 0.59 7.95 1.66
C PRO A 163 1.49 8.36 2.83
N ALA A 164 1.50 9.64 3.20
CA ALA A 164 2.39 10.18 4.24
C ALA A 164 2.37 9.37 5.55
N PRO A 165 1.20 9.03 6.14
CA PRO A 165 1.17 8.21 7.36
C PRO A 165 1.80 6.82 7.19
N MET A 166 1.79 6.26 5.98
CA MET A 166 2.48 4.98 5.72
C MET A 166 3.98 5.17 5.60
N VAL A 167 4.46 6.29 5.06
CA VAL A 167 5.88 6.63 5.08
C VAL A 167 6.38 6.72 6.52
N ASP A 168 5.62 7.35 7.42
CA ASP A 168 6.01 7.46 8.82
C ASP A 168 6.00 6.11 9.54
N VAL A 169 5.06 5.22 9.23
CA VAL A 169 5.05 3.83 9.71
C VAL A 169 6.27 3.04 9.23
N LEU A 170 6.70 3.23 7.99
CA LEU A 170 7.92 2.61 7.47
C LEU A 170 9.16 3.13 8.21
N ARG A 171 9.25 4.45 8.46
CA ARG A 171 10.33 5.05 9.29
C ARG A 171 10.34 4.51 10.71
N ALA A 172 9.17 4.23 11.27
CA ALA A 172 9.01 3.61 12.60
C ALA A 172 9.35 2.10 12.62
N GLY A 173 9.89 1.55 11.54
CA GLY A 173 10.45 0.19 11.50
C GLY A 173 9.50 -0.89 10.99
N TYR A 174 8.34 -0.54 10.42
CA TYR A 174 7.50 -1.53 9.75
C TYR A 174 8.12 -1.96 8.41
N GLY A 175 8.58 -3.21 8.32
CA GLY A 175 9.05 -3.81 7.06
C GLY A 175 7.90 -4.47 6.28
N PRO A 176 7.49 -3.96 5.10
CA PRO A 176 6.50 -4.62 4.27
C PRO A 176 7.06 -5.89 3.64
N ARG A 177 6.19 -6.88 3.38
CA ARG A 177 6.57 -8.05 2.56
C ARG A 177 6.80 -7.63 1.12
N LEU A 178 7.97 -7.99 0.58
CA LEU A 178 8.39 -7.67 -0.78
C LEU A 178 8.31 -8.90 -1.68
N HIS A 179 8.06 -8.67 -2.97
CA HIS A 179 8.04 -9.75 -3.96
C HIS A 179 9.43 -10.37 -4.14
N PRO A 180 9.56 -11.70 -4.36
CA PRO A 180 10.87 -12.36 -4.52
C PRO A 180 11.75 -11.80 -5.64
N SER A 181 11.17 -11.22 -6.69
CA SER A 181 11.95 -10.62 -7.79
C SER A 181 12.80 -9.40 -7.38
N MET A 182 12.59 -8.86 -6.18
CA MET A 182 13.44 -7.81 -5.61
C MET A 182 14.82 -8.36 -5.18
N GLY A 183 14.91 -9.66 -4.87
CA GLY A 183 16.14 -10.37 -4.48
C GLY A 183 16.77 -11.21 -5.60
N GLY A 184 16.39 -10.96 -6.86
CA GLY A 184 16.92 -11.66 -8.03
C GLY A 184 18.01 -10.86 -8.74
N ALA A 185 19.23 -10.92 -8.21
CA ALA A 185 20.48 -10.74 -8.94
C ALA A 185 21.58 -11.52 -8.22
#